data_AF-A0A7V9FQP8-F1
#
_entry.id   AF-A0A7V9FQP8-F1
#
_cell.length_a   1.000
_cell.length_b   1.000
_cell.length_c   1.000
_cell.angle_alpha   90.00
_cell.angle_beta   90.00
_cell.angle_gamma   90.00
#
_symmetry.space_group_name_H-M   'P 1'
#
loop_
_entity.id
_entity.type
_entity.pdbx_description
1 polymer ?
#
loop_
_entity_poly.entity_id
_entity_poly.type
_entity_poly.pdbx_seq_one_letter_code
_entity_poly.pdbx_strand_id
1 'polypeptide(L)' 'MSWVGLALLAVAGFLLGGVVTAWRSSRALAVVLGIGTALASAGGVAWLL' A
#
# COMPACT_ATOMS: atom_id res chain seq x y z
N MET A 1 -14.76 15.43 -6.73
CA MET A 1 -13.71 14.55 -6.15
C MET A 1 -13.65 13.28 -6.99
N SER A 2 -12.48 12.94 -7.53
CA SER A 2 -12.26 11.69 -8.29
C SER A 2 -12.07 10.51 -7.33
N TRP A 3 -12.69 9.36 -7.64
CA TRP A 3 -12.59 8.12 -6.85
C TRP A 3 -11.17 7.53 -6.74
N VAL A 4 -10.21 8.12 -7.45
CA VAL A 4 -8.81 7.68 -7.56
C VAL A 4 -8.12 7.62 -6.20
N GLY A 5 -8.31 8.63 -5.35
CA GLY A 5 -7.69 8.67 -4.02
C GLY A 5 -8.16 7.53 -3.10
N LEU A 6 -9.47 7.20 -3.17
CA LEU A 6 -10.05 6.09 -2.42
C LEU A 6 -9.55 4.73 -2.93
N ALA A 7 -9.42 4.57 -4.25
CA ALA A 7 -8.87 3.35 -4.85
C ALA A 7 -7.40 3.13 -4.45
N LEU A 8 -6.58 4.19 -4.46
CA LEU A 8 -5.19 4.14 -4.00
C LEU A 8 -5.08 3.74 -2.52
N LEU A 9 -5.96 4.26 -1.66
CA LEU A 9 -6.02 3.88 -0.25
C LEU A 9 -6.44 2.41 -0.05
N ALA A 10 -7.42 1.93 -0.83
CA ALA A 10 -7.83 0.54 -0.81
C ALA A 10 -6.68 -0.40 -1.23
N VAL A 11 -5.94 -0.02 -2.27
CA VAL A 11 -4.73 -0.74 -2.72
C VAL A 11 -3.65 -0.72 -1.66
N ALA A 12 -3.44 0.41 -0.97
CA ALA A 12 -2.50 0.48 0.16
C ALA A 12 -2.89 -0.48 1.30
N GLY A 13 -4.18 -0.56 1.67
CA GLY A 13 -4.66 -1.52 2.67
C GLY A 13 -4.45 -2.98 2.24
N PHE A 14 -4.69 -3.30 0.96
CA PHE A 14 -4.43 -4.62 0.40
C PHE A 14 -2.93 -4.99 0.42
N LEU A 15 -2.06 -4.07 0.01
CA LEU A 15 -0.61 -4.25 0.03
C LEU A 15 -0.10 -4.47 1.46
N LEU A 16 -0.65 -3.77 2.46
CA LEU A 16 -0.32 -3.97 3.88
C LEU A 16 -0.62 -5.40 4.34
N GLY A 17 -1.75 -5.98 3.90
CA GLY A 17 -2.05 -7.40 4.14
C GLY A 17 -1.02 -8.35 3.52
N GLY A 18 -0.55 -8.02 2.31
CA GLY A 18 0.56 -8.70 1.64
C GLY A 18 1.90 -8.59 2.41
N VAL A 19 2.20 -7.44 3.01
CA VAL A 19 3.41 -7.24 3.82
C VAL A 19 3.41 -8.16 5.04
N VAL A 20 2.31 -8.17 5.79
CA VAL A 20 2.20 -8.96 7.04
C VAL A 20 2.30 -10.45 6.75
N THR A 21 1.66 -10.93 5.67
CA THR A 21 1.72 -12.33 5.25
C THR A 21 3.11 -12.72 4.73
N ALA A 22 3.75 -11.87 3.92
CA ALA A 22 5.08 -12.12 3.40
C ALA A 22 6.19 -12.02 4.46
N TRP A 23 5.98 -11.30 5.58
CA TRP A 23 7.00 -11.03 6.59
C TRP A 23 7.61 -12.31 7.21
N ARG A 24 6.79 -13.36 7.35
CA ARG A 24 7.26 -14.67 7.86
C ARG A 24 7.87 -15.56 6.78
N SER A 25 7.46 -15.44 5.53
CA SER A 25 7.93 -16.31 4.44
C SER A 25 9.17 -15.76 3.75
N SER A 26 9.22 -14.46 3.48
CA SER A 26 10.32 -13.82 2.74
C SER A 26 10.37 -12.34 3.10
N ARG A 27 11.26 -12.00 4.02
CA ARG A 27 11.47 -10.62 4.51
C ARG A 27 11.77 -9.64 3.38
N ALA A 28 12.54 -10.06 2.37
CA ALA A 28 12.83 -9.22 1.20
C ALA A 28 11.54 -8.82 0.45
N LEU A 29 10.65 -9.78 0.21
CA LEU A 29 9.38 -9.56 -0.48
C LEU A 29 8.44 -8.67 0.36
N ALA A 30 8.45 -8.85 1.68
CA ALA A 30 7.69 -8.02 2.59
C ALA A 30 8.17 -6.56 2.64
N VAL A 31 9.48 -6.32 2.55
CA VAL A 31 10.04 -4.95 2.47
C VAL A 31 9.62 -4.27 1.18
N VAL A 32 9.68 -4.96 0.03
CA VAL A 32 9.24 -4.40 -1.26
C VAL A 32 7.76 -4.04 -1.24
N LEU A 33 6.92 -4.92 -0.72
CA LEU A 33 5.49 -4.64 -0.52
C LEU A 33 5.26 -3.48 0.46
N GLY A 34 6.10 -3.34 1.48
CA GLY A 34 6.04 -2.27 2.46
C GLY A 34 6.31 -0.90 1.83
N ILE A 35 7.34 -0.81 0.98
CA ILE A 35 7.64 0.38 0.20
C ILE A 35 6.48 0.72 -0.74
N GLY A 36 5.93 -0.27 -1.44
CA GLY A 36 4.76 -0.10 -2.31
C GLY A 36 3.53 0.39 -1.55
N THR A 37 3.32 -0.11 -0.33
CA THR A 37 2.23 0.34 0.55
C THR A 37 2.40 1.81 0.93
N ALA A 38 3.61 2.23 1.32
CA ALA A 38 3.92 3.60 1.69
C ALA A 38 3.72 4.58 0.51
N LEU A 39 4.15 4.18 -0.69
CA LEU A 39 3.93 4.95 -1.92
C LEU A 39 2.45 5.06 -2.30
N ALA A 40 1.69 3.96 -2.22
CA ALA A 40 0.26 3.97 -2.53
C ALA A 40 -0.54 4.80 -1.53
N SER A 41 -0.21 4.74 -0.24
CA SER A 41 -0.84 5.56 0.80
C SER A 41 -0.49 7.05 0.65
N ALA A 42 0.77 7.39 0.38
CA ALA A 42 1.16 8.77 0.07
C ALA A 42 0.46 9.32 -1.18
N GLY A 43 0.40 8.53 -2.27
CA GLY A 43 -0.30 8.91 -3.49
C GLY A 43 -1.82 9.04 -3.32
N GLY A 44 -2.43 8.18 -2.49
CA GLY A 44 -3.85 8.25 -2.16
C GLY A 44 -4.20 9.49 -1.34
N VAL A 45 -3.38 9.82 -0.33
CA VAL A 45 -3.55 11.03 0.48
C VAL A 45 -3.33 12.29 -0.36
N ALA A 46 -2.30 12.33 -1.21
CA ALA A 46 -2.02 13.47 -2.08
C ALA A 46 -3.13 13.74 -3.13
N TRP A 47 -3.91 12.72 -3.50
CA TRP A 47 -5.07 12.86 -4.39
C TRP A 47 -6.37 13.25 -3.67
N LEU A 48 -6.43 13.04 -2.35
CA LEU A 48 -7.59 13.39 -1.53
C LEU A 48 -7.52 14.80 -0.94
N LEU A 49 -6.30 15.35 -0.81
CA LEU A 49 -6.02 16.76 -0.48
C LEU A 49 -6.25 17.67 -1.69
#